data_AF-A0A1C5H642-F1
#
_entry.id   AF-A0A1C5H642-F1
#
_cell.length_a   1.000
_cell.length_b   1.000
_cell.length_c   1.000
_cell.angle_alpha   90.00
_cell.angle_beta   90.00
_cell.angle_gamma   90.00
#
_symmetry.space_group_name_H-M   'P 1'
#
loop_
_entity.id
_entity.type
_entity.pdbx_description
1 polymer ?
#
loop_
_entity_poly.entity_id
_entity_poly.type
_entity_poly.pdbx_seq_one_letter_code
_entity_poly.pdbx_strand_id
1 'polypeptide(L)'
;MSVDALPARPPLARTVAAAQLALVLAFLAVAALWLARMTAADVGPAEMRSGAYDPKDLVPLGMHGWNPFMWLYGLTAMLFLAGLASPLLAGYGALLLARDRRALSGALRALLLVGVVAGLVVTVLRFTPVGADMQAWWLD
;
A
#
# COMPACT_ATOMS: atom_id res chain seq x y z
N MET A 1 -36.01 -17.46 22.43
CA MET A 1 -35.21 -17.98 21.29
C MET A 1 -34.22 -16.88 20.91
N SER A 2 -33.09 -16.79 21.61
CA SER A 2 -32.05 -15.79 21.33
C SER A 2 -31.12 -16.36 20.26
N VAL A 3 -31.04 -15.69 19.12
CA VAL A 3 -30.02 -15.97 18.12
C VAL A 3 -28.72 -15.36 18.65
N ASP A 4 -27.97 -16.12 19.44
CA ASP A 4 -26.60 -15.78 19.83
C ASP A 4 -25.70 -15.90 18.59
N ALA A 5 -25.73 -14.89 17.72
CA ALA A 5 -24.73 -14.73 16.67
C ALA A 5 -23.44 -14.18 17.28
N LEU A 6 -22.71 -15.02 18.04
CA LEU A 6 -21.32 -14.73 18.34
C LEU A 6 -20.46 -14.95 17.08
N PRO A 7 -19.48 -14.07 16.83
CA PRO A 7 -19.40 -13.37 15.55
C PRO A 7 -18.42 -14.03 14.57
N ALA A 8 -18.76 -13.96 13.28
CA ALA A 8 -17.88 -14.31 12.17
C ALA A 8 -16.68 -13.34 12.07
N ARG A 9 -15.74 -13.41 13.02
CA ARG A 9 -14.49 -12.62 13.08
C ARG A 9 -13.34 -13.13 12.20
N PRO A 10 -13.17 -14.44 11.92
CA PRO A 10 -12.09 -14.92 11.05
C PRO A 10 -12.11 -14.33 9.63
N PRO A 11 -13.28 -14.14 8.97
CA PRO A 11 -13.36 -13.45 7.68
C PRO A 11 -12.82 -12.02 7.75
N LEU A 12 -13.18 -11.27 8.79
CA LEU A 12 -12.77 -9.88 8.96
C LEU A 12 -11.25 -9.73 9.12
N ALA A 13 -10.63 -10.58 9.95
CA ALA A 13 -9.18 -10.56 10.15
C ALA A 13 -8.40 -10.86 8.85
N ARG A 14 -8.93 -11.75 7.99
CA ARG A 14 -8.36 -12.00 6.66
C ARG A 14 -8.49 -10.78 5.74
N THR A 15 -9.65 -10.11 5.74
CA THR A 15 -9.86 -8.89 4.97
C THR A 15 -8.91 -7.78 5.40
N VAL A 16 -8.72 -7.58 6.71
CA VAL A 16 -7.79 -6.58 7.25
C VAL A 16 -6.34 -6.91 6.85
N ALA A 17 -5.91 -8.17 6.99
CA ALA A 17 -4.58 -8.58 6.58
C ALA A 17 -4.35 -8.39 5.06
N ALA A 18 -5.33 -8.77 4.23
CA ALA A 18 -5.26 -8.59 2.78
C ALA A 18 -5.19 -7.10 2.41
N ALA A 19 -6.00 -6.25 3.05
CA ALA A 19 -5.97 -4.81 2.84
C ALA A 19 -4.61 -4.21 3.25
N GLN A 20 -4.06 -4.59 4.41
CA GLN A 20 -2.73 -4.13 4.85
C GLN A 20 -1.65 -4.49 3.81
N LEU A 21 -1.66 -5.73 3.33
CA LEU A 21 -0.72 -6.19 2.31
C LEU A 21 -0.89 -5.44 0.99
N ALA A 22 -2.12 -5.22 0.52
CA ALA A 22 -2.38 -4.49 -0.72
C ALA A 22 -1.85 -3.05 -0.66
N LEU A 23 -2.06 -2.35 0.47
CA LEU A 23 -1.56 -0.98 0.66
C LEU A 23 -0.03 -0.93 0.72
N VAL A 24 0.60 -1.89 1.41
CA VAL A 24 2.06 -2.00 1.50
C VAL A 24 2.66 -2.32 0.13
N LEU A 25 2.10 -3.30 -0.59
CA LEU A 25 2.57 -3.67 -1.92
C LEU A 25 2.43 -2.53 -2.93
N ALA A 26 1.34 -1.75 -2.88
CA ALA A 26 1.19 -0.57 -3.71
C ALA A 26 2.27 0.49 -3.42
N PHE A 27 2.57 0.75 -2.14
CA PHE A 27 3.67 1.64 -1.76
C PHE A 27 5.02 1.14 -2.28
N LEU A 28 5.32 -0.15 -2.09
CA LEU A 28 6.57 -0.76 -2.55
C LEU A 28 6.70 -0.73 -4.07
N ALA A 29 5.61 -0.96 -4.81
CA ALA A 29 5.59 -0.87 -6.26
C ALA A 29 5.93 0.56 -6.74
N VAL A 30 5.30 1.58 -6.15
CA VAL A 30 5.60 2.99 -6.47
C VAL A 30 7.04 3.33 -6.13
N ALA A 31 7.53 2.91 -4.96
CA ALA A 31 8.92 3.13 -4.56
C ALA A 31 9.92 2.46 -5.52
N ALA A 32 9.63 1.23 -5.93
CA ALA A 32 10.46 0.50 -6.88
C ALA A 32 10.48 1.18 -8.26
N LEU A 33 9.32 1.62 -8.77
CA LEU A 33 9.22 2.35 -10.04
C LEU A 33 9.97 3.68 -9.99
N TRP A 34 9.83 4.42 -8.90
CA TRP A 34 10.52 5.69 -8.69
C TRP A 34 12.04 5.51 -8.66
N LEU A 35 12.54 4.55 -7.89
CA LEU A 35 13.97 4.22 -7.82
C LEU A 35 14.50 3.69 -9.17
N ALA A 36 13.75 2.81 -9.83
CA ALA A 36 14.11 2.28 -11.14
C ALA A 36 14.20 3.39 -12.19
N ARG A 37 13.29 4.36 -12.16
CA ARG A 37 13.31 5.49 -13.09
C ARG A 37 14.49 6.42 -12.82
N MET A 38 14.75 6.76 -11.57
CA MET A 38 15.93 7.56 -11.19
C MET A 38 17.23 6.89 -11.61
N THR A 39 17.39 5.60 -11.32
CA THR A 39 18.59 4.84 -11.68
C THR A 39 18.75 4.68 -13.19
N ALA A 40 17.66 4.48 -13.94
CA ALA A 40 17.71 4.36 -15.40
C ALA A 40 18.03 5.68 -16.11
N ALA A 41 17.66 6.82 -15.51
CA ALA A 41 17.92 8.15 -16.05
C ALA A 41 19.17 8.82 -15.45
N ASP A 42 19.83 8.19 -14.49
CA ASP A 42 20.97 8.72 -13.71
C ASP A 42 20.66 10.11 -13.10
N VAL A 43 19.46 10.25 -12.51
CA VAL A 43 18.95 11.49 -11.94
C VAL A 43 18.61 11.38 -10.46
N GLY A 44 18.64 12.52 -9.78
CA GLY A 44 18.27 12.63 -8.37
C GLY A 44 16.77 12.89 -8.13
N PRO A 45 16.32 12.85 -6.85
CA PRO A 45 14.94 13.14 -6.47
C PRO A 45 14.42 14.51 -6.93
N ALA A 46 15.27 15.53 -6.93
CA ALA A 46 14.91 16.89 -7.33
C ALA A 46 14.56 16.99 -8.82
N GLU A 47 15.29 16.26 -9.68
CA GLU A 47 15.07 16.25 -11.13
C GLU A 47 13.81 15.45 -11.48
N MET A 48 13.48 14.41 -10.70
CA MET A 48 12.22 13.68 -10.85
C MET A 48 10.97 14.56 -10.63
N ARG A 49 11.08 15.66 -9.87
CA ARG A 49 10.00 16.63 -9.68
C ARG A 49 9.82 17.63 -10.83
N SER A 50 10.71 17.63 -11.82
CA SER A 50 10.68 18.63 -12.91
C SER A 50 9.55 18.41 -13.92
N GLY A 51 8.83 17.28 -13.84
CA GLY A 51 7.83 16.85 -14.82
C GLY A 51 8.42 16.21 -16.08
N ALA A 52 9.75 16.20 -16.24
CA ALA A 52 10.42 15.58 -17.40
C ALA A 52 10.36 14.05 -17.39
N TYR A 53 9.95 13.45 -16.28
CA TYR A 53 9.93 11.99 -16.06
C TYR A 53 8.55 11.54 -15.58
N ASP A 54 7.51 11.66 -16.42
CA ASP A 54 6.12 11.34 -16.03
C ASP A 54 6.01 9.85 -15.62
N PRO A 55 5.43 9.52 -14.45
CA PRO A 55 5.19 8.13 -14.06
C PRO A 55 4.31 7.34 -15.06
N LYS A 56 3.47 8.01 -15.84
CA LYS A 56 2.60 7.41 -16.87
C LYS A 56 3.41 6.86 -18.04
N ASP A 57 4.61 7.36 -18.29
CA ASP A 57 5.52 6.83 -19.33
C ASP A 57 5.99 5.40 -19.01
N LEU A 58 5.85 4.97 -17.75
CA LEU A 58 6.18 3.62 -17.32
C LEU A 58 5.10 2.59 -17.67
N VAL A 59 3.92 3.03 -18.13
CA VAL A 59 2.82 2.13 -18.52
C VAL A 59 3.11 1.55 -19.90
N PRO A 60 3.38 0.23 -20.02
CA PRO A 60 3.63 -0.38 -21.31
C PRO A 60 2.41 -0.21 -22.21
N LEU A 61 2.63 0.10 -23.49
CA LEU A 61 1.58 0.32 -24.49
C LEU A 61 0.73 1.60 -24.27
N GLY A 62 1.09 2.47 -23.31
CA GLY A 62 0.48 3.80 -23.15
C GLY A 62 -0.87 3.84 -22.40
N MET A 63 -1.41 5.05 -22.27
CA MET A 63 -2.56 5.37 -21.39
C MET A 63 -3.90 5.36 -22.15
N HIS A 64 -4.46 4.17 -22.39
CA HIS A 64 -5.77 4.04 -23.02
C HIS A 64 -6.61 2.89 -22.42
N GLY A 65 -7.94 3.07 -22.39
CA GLY A 65 -8.86 2.26 -21.57
C GLY A 65 -8.95 0.76 -21.89
N TRP A 66 -8.41 0.30 -23.01
CA TRP A 66 -8.32 -1.12 -23.35
C TRP A 66 -6.98 -1.76 -22.94
N ASN A 67 -6.02 -0.98 -22.44
CA ASN A 67 -4.74 -1.49 -21.95
C ASN A 67 -4.87 -1.99 -20.51
N PRO A 68 -4.64 -3.29 -20.23
CA PRO A 68 -4.66 -3.80 -18.86
C PRO A 68 -3.61 -3.15 -17.95
N PHE A 69 -2.47 -2.70 -18.50
CA PHE A 69 -1.43 -2.04 -17.71
C PHE A 69 -1.84 -0.65 -17.22
N MET A 70 -2.67 0.07 -17.98
CA MET A 70 -3.27 1.33 -17.53
C MET A 70 -4.16 1.09 -16.30
N TRP A 71 -4.95 0.01 -16.29
CA TRP A 71 -5.79 -0.34 -15.15
C TRP A 71 -4.98 -0.77 -13.93
N LEU A 72 -3.89 -1.51 -14.13
CA LEU A 72 -2.96 -1.86 -13.05
C LEU A 72 -2.30 -0.61 -12.46
N TYR A 73 -1.87 0.34 -13.29
CA TYR A 73 -1.37 1.64 -12.86
C TYR A 73 -2.42 2.39 -12.04
N GLY A 74 -3.65 2.51 -12.55
CA GLY A 74 -4.75 3.17 -11.85
C GLY A 74 -5.09 2.52 -10.51
N LEU A 75 -5.18 1.19 -10.46
CA LEU A 75 -5.40 0.45 -9.23
C LEU A 75 -4.26 0.68 -8.22
N THR A 76 -3.01 0.67 -8.69
CA THR A 76 -1.84 0.96 -7.85
C THR A 76 -1.91 2.38 -7.32
N ALA A 77 -2.29 3.36 -8.13
CA ALA A 77 -2.47 4.74 -7.70
C ALA A 77 -3.57 4.89 -6.65
N MET A 78 -4.71 4.22 -6.86
CA MET A 78 -5.81 4.21 -5.88
C MET A 78 -5.39 3.58 -4.55
N LEU A 79 -4.71 2.43 -4.58
CA LEU A 79 -4.19 1.77 -3.38
C LEU A 79 -3.10 2.61 -2.70
N PHE A 80 -2.24 3.26 -3.49
CA PHE A 80 -1.21 4.16 -2.98
C PHE A 80 -1.84 5.35 -2.25
N LEU A 81 -2.91 5.96 -2.77
CA LEU A 81 -3.65 7.02 -2.10
C LEU A 81 -4.40 6.53 -0.86
N ALA A 82 -5.08 5.38 -0.97
CA ALA A 82 -5.74 4.73 0.16
C ALA A 82 -4.77 4.38 1.29
N GLY A 83 -3.49 4.21 0.97
CA GLY A 83 -2.40 4.00 1.92
C GLY A 83 -2.22 5.13 2.95
N LEU A 84 -2.81 6.31 2.75
CA LEU A 84 -2.90 7.33 3.79
C LEU A 84 -3.70 6.86 5.02
N ALA A 85 -4.61 5.90 4.84
CA ALA A 85 -5.36 5.26 5.92
C ALA A 85 -4.60 4.08 6.58
N SER A 86 -3.36 3.77 6.16
CA SER A 86 -2.54 2.71 6.77
C SER A 86 -2.41 2.79 8.29
N PRO A 87 -2.30 3.97 8.95
CA PRO A 87 -2.26 4.06 10.41
C PRO A 87 -3.52 3.52 11.09
N LEU A 88 -4.70 3.84 10.51
CA LEU A 88 -5.99 3.37 11.04
C LEU A 88 -6.10 1.86 10.91
N LEU A 89 -5.70 1.32 9.76
CA LEU A 89 -5.74 -0.10 9.50
C LEU A 89 -4.71 -0.88 10.33
N ALA A 90 -3.55 -0.30 10.60
CA ALA A 90 -2.53 -0.85 11.50
C ALA A 90 -3.04 -0.86 12.95
N GLY A 91 -3.64 0.24 13.42
CA GLY A 91 -4.27 0.31 14.74
C GLY A 91 -5.38 -0.74 14.92
N TYR A 92 -6.22 -0.91 13.90
CA TYR A 92 -7.25 -1.95 13.93
C TYR A 92 -6.67 -3.37 13.91
N GLY A 93 -5.63 -3.62 13.11
CA GLY A 93 -4.93 -4.90 13.10
C GLY A 93 -4.30 -5.24 14.45
N ALA A 94 -3.68 -4.25 15.11
CA ALA A 94 -3.15 -4.41 16.46
C ALA A 94 -4.25 -4.72 17.49
N LEU A 95 -5.41 -4.09 17.37
CA LEU A 95 -6.58 -4.38 18.21
C LEU A 95 -7.06 -5.82 18.05
N LEU A 96 -7.14 -6.32 16.80
CA LEU A 96 -7.49 -7.71 16.53
C LEU A 96 -6.47 -8.69 17.11
N LEU A 97 -5.17 -8.39 17.00
CA LEU A 97 -4.10 -9.18 17.58
C LEU A 97 -4.17 -9.20 19.11
N ALA A 98 -4.55 -8.10 19.75
CA ALA A 98 -4.69 -8.02 21.21
C ALA A 98 -5.92 -8.76 21.72
N ARG A 99 -7.08 -8.56 21.09
CA ARG A 99 -8.38 -9.08 21.56
C ARG A 99 -8.65 -10.52 21.16
N ASP A 100 -8.46 -10.84 19.88
CA ASP A 100 -8.88 -12.11 19.30
C ASP A 100 -7.72 -13.10 19.15
N ARG A 101 -6.61 -12.84 19.85
CA ARG A 101 -5.36 -13.60 19.72
C ARG A 101 -5.61 -15.11 19.68
N ARG A 102 -6.35 -15.66 20.64
CA ARG A 102 -6.53 -17.11 20.78
C ARG A 102 -7.41 -17.74 19.69
N ALA A 103 -8.23 -16.93 19.01
CA ALA A 103 -9.14 -17.37 17.96
C ALA A 103 -8.51 -17.35 16.56
N LEU A 104 -7.35 -16.72 16.40
CA LEU A 104 -6.65 -16.60 15.12
C LEU A 104 -5.64 -17.74 14.93
N SER A 105 -5.53 -18.26 13.70
CA SER A 105 -4.46 -19.19 13.35
C SER A 105 -3.08 -18.52 13.43
N GLY A 106 -2.02 -19.31 13.66
CA GLY A 106 -0.65 -18.79 13.72
C GLY A 106 -0.25 -18.01 12.47
N ALA A 107 -0.60 -18.51 11.28
CA ALA A 107 -0.33 -17.85 10.01
C ALA A 107 -1.04 -16.48 9.89
N LEU A 108 -2.33 -16.40 10.25
CA LEU A 108 -3.08 -15.15 10.15
C LEU A 108 -2.58 -14.10 11.17
N ARG A 109 -2.14 -14.54 12.35
CA ARG A 109 -1.48 -13.68 13.33
C ARG A 109 -0.18 -13.10 12.78
N ALA A 110 0.65 -13.94 12.16
CA ALA A 110 1.89 -13.49 11.54
C ALA A 110 1.62 -12.47 10.42
N LEU A 111 0.64 -12.75 9.55
CA LEU A 111 0.26 -11.82 8.47
C LEU A 111 -0.24 -10.48 9.01
N LEU A 112 -1.11 -10.48 10.02
CA LEU A 112 -1.56 -9.24 10.67
C LEU A 112 -0.39 -8.50 11.32
N LEU A 113 0.52 -9.20 12.00
CA LEU A 113 1.67 -8.56 12.64
C LEU A 113 2.59 -7.92 11.60
N VAL A 114 2.90 -8.64 10.52
CA VAL A 114 3.67 -8.12 9.40
C VAL A 114 2.98 -6.92 8.78
N GLY A 115 1.68 -6.98 8.52
CA GLY A 115 0.91 -5.88 7.95
C GLY A 115 0.85 -4.64 8.86
N VAL A 116 0.75 -4.82 10.18
CA VAL A 116 0.84 -3.73 11.17
C VAL A 116 2.22 -3.09 11.14
N VAL A 117 3.28 -3.89 11.24
CA VAL A 117 4.66 -3.37 11.27
C VAL A 117 5.01 -2.68 9.94
N ALA A 118 4.74 -3.32 8.82
CA ALA A 118 4.99 -2.75 7.50
C ALA A 118 4.14 -1.51 7.25
N GLY A 119 2.87 -1.50 7.66
CA GLY A 119 1.99 -0.33 7.56
C GLY A 119 2.51 0.87 8.35
N LEU A 120 3.07 0.65 9.55
CA LEU A 120 3.74 1.70 10.34
C LEU A 120 5.01 2.20 9.63
N VAL A 121 5.85 1.31 9.13
CA VAL A 121 7.07 1.70 8.38
C VAL A 121 6.71 2.53 7.15
N VAL A 122 5.75 2.08 6.34
CA VAL A 122 5.24 2.81 5.18
C VAL A 122 4.70 4.18 5.58
N THR A 123 3.94 4.25 6.67
CA THR A 123 3.44 5.53 7.20
C THR A 123 4.60 6.48 7.49
N VAL A 124 5.59 6.03 8.26
CA VAL A 124 6.76 6.87 8.60
C VAL A 124 7.48 7.34 7.34
N LEU A 125 7.73 6.43 6.39
CA LEU A 125 8.40 6.75 5.13
C LEU A 125 7.66 7.83 4.32
N ARG A 126 6.33 7.79 4.27
CA ARG A 126 5.52 8.80 3.57
C ARG A 126 5.71 10.21 4.11
N PHE A 127 6.01 10.35 5.40
CA PHE A 127 6.21 11.66 6.05
C PHE A 127 7.68 12.10 6.07
N THR A 128 8.57 11.40 5.37
CA THR A 128 9.94 11.87 5.14
C THR A 128 10.02 12.79 3.92
N PRO A 129 11.07 13.64 3.78
CA PRO A 129 11.28 14.43 2.58
C PRO A 129 11.29 13.57 1.30
N VAL A 130 11.98 12.43 1.34
CA VAL A 130 12.04 11.45 0.24
C VAL A 130 10.66 10.87 -0.09
N GLY A 131 9.84 10.61 0.93
CA GLY A 131 8.45 10.19 0.73
C GLY A 131 7.61 11.25 0.03
N ALA A 132 7.81 12.52 0.37
CA ALA A 132 7.14 13.65 -0.28
C ALA A 132 7.60 13.86 -1.73
N ASP A 133 8.90 13.70 -2.03
CA ASP A 133 9.45 13.64 -3.39
C ASP A 133 8.73 12.58 -4.23
N MET A 134 8.73 11.34 -3.73
CA MET A 134 8.11 10.21 -4.42
C MET A 134 6.59 10.39 -4.61
N GLN A 135 5.90 10.93 -3.59
CA GLN A 135 4.47 11.19 -3.68
C GLN A 135 4.15 12.30 -4.69
N ALA A 136 4.95 13.37 -4.74
CA ALA A 136 4.77 14.43 -5.73
C ALA A 136 4.95 13.86 -7.14
N TRP A 137 6.03 13.10 -7.37
CA TRP A 137 6.28 12.46 -8.66
C TRP A 137 5.16 11.50 -9.10
N TRP A 138 4.66 10.66 -8.19
CA TRP A 138 3.63 9.66 -8.55
C TRP A 138 2.25 10.27 -8.85
N LEU A 139 1.98 11.45 -8.31
CA LEU A 139 0.69 12.14 -8.47
C LEU A 139 0.71 13.21 -9.57
N ASP A 140 1.86 13.43 -10.19
CA ASP A 140 2.04 14.25 -11.41
C ASP A 140 1.52 13.48 -12.65
#